data_AF-A0A7J8N3W1-F1
#
_entry.id   AF-A0A7J8N3W1-F1
#
_cell.length_a   1.000
_cell.length_b   1.000
_cell.length_c   1.000
_cell.angle_alpha   90.00
_cell.angle_beta   90.00
_cell.angle_gamma   90.00
#
_symmetry.space_group_name_H-M   'P 1'
#
loop_
_entity.id
_entity.type
_entity.pdbx_description
1 polymer ?
#
loop_
_entity_poly.entity_id
_entity_poly.type
_entity_poly.pdbx_seq_one_letter_code
_entity_poly.pdbx_strand_id
1 'polypeptide(L)'
;MDTQRLVTHAFMSHKVGLRAEHLGLHKAICVLLGWDSIAPPDTITWVPQVLPEAEALAQKEDLVLWPPIVVIHNISMANNNPQEQKVVPIEGVQAFLRDKGFVGGKITVCLGRPADQSVMVVKFLGTFTGLAMAERLHKYFVENKRGRKEFTSKNKGVEEMGRPGEGEEQLLYGYMGVSEDLDKLDFHNRKWSVVKSKKEILDLANDPVKTDER
;
A
#
# COMPACT_ATOMS: atom_id res chain seq x y z
N MET A 1 16.48 -15.10 10.52
CA MET A 1 17.39 -14.35 9.63
C MET A 1 17.80 -13.09 10.38
N ASP A 2 19.10 -12.80 10.48
CA ASP A 2 19.59 -11.61 11.18
C ASP A 2 19.52 -10.41 10.22
N THR A 3 18.40 -9.69 10.26
CA THR A 3 18.13 -8.58 9.34
C THR A 3 19.11 -7.43 9.52
N GLN A 4 19.56 -7.17 10.75
CA GLN A 4 20.55 -6.13 11.03
C GLN A 4 21.87 -6.45 10.32
N ARG A 5 22.37 -7.68 10.44
CA ARG A 5 23.62 -8.09 9.74
C ARG A 5 23.51 -7.97 8.22
N LEU A 6 22.34 -8.29 7.65
CA LEU A 6 22.10 -8.14 6.22
C LEU A 6 22.13 -6.67 5.78
N VAL A 7 21.51 -5.78 6.55
CA VAL A 7 21.46 -4.34 6.26
C VAL A 7 22.84 -3.70 6.41
N THR A 8 23.59 -4.07 7.46
CA THR A 8 24.98 -3.65 7.63
C THR A 8 25.86 -4.16 6.49
N HIS A 9 25.72 -5.43 6.07
CA HIS A 9 26.43 -5.94 4.89
C HIS A 9 26.12 -5.10 3.66
N ALA A 10 24.83 -4.89 3.37
CA ALA A 10 24.39 -4.15 2.19
C ALA A 10 24.95 -2.72 2.20
N PHE A 11 24.97 -2.05 3.36
CA PHE A 11 25.57 -0.71 3.47
C PHE A 11 27.09 -0.71 3.32
N MET A 12 27.79 -1.69 3.91
CA MET A 12 29.26 -1.72 4.01
C MET A 12 29.93 -2.40 2.81
N SER A 13 29.17 -3.06 1.93
CA SER A 13 29.76 -3.84 0.85
C SER A 13 30.39 -2.94 -0.23
N HIS A 14 31.67 -3.19 -0.50
CA HIS A 14 32.47 -2.56 -1.56
C HIS A 14 32.57 -3.43 -2.82
N LYS A 15 31.70 -4.43 -2.98
CA LYS A 15 31.73 -5.32 -4.13
C LYS A 15 31.56 -4.52 -5.42
N VAL A 16 32.59 -4.55 -6.27
CA VAL A 16 32.64 -3.81 -7.53
C VAL A 16 31.45 -4.18 -8.40
N GLY A 17 30.83 -3.16 -9.00
CA GLY A 17 29.65 -3.33 -9.86
C GLY A 17 28.33 -3.59 -9.15
N LEU A 18 28.31 -3.81 -7.82
CA LEU A 18 27.09 -4.09 -7.06
C LEU A 18 26.72 -3.03 -6.01
N ARG A 19 27.40 -1.87 -6.03
CA ARG A 19 27.22 -0.84 -5.01
C ARG A 19 25.80 -0.28 -5.00
N ALA A 20 25.22 -0.08 -6.18
CA ALA A 20 23.86 0.46 -6.31
C ALA A 20 22.81 -0.54 -5.81
N GLU A 21 22.90 -1.84 -6.17
CA GLU A 21 21.96 -2.84 -5.67
C GLU A 21 22.06 -3.02 -4.15
N HIS A 22 23.28 -3.02 -3.62
CA HIS A 22 23.49 -3.12 -2.17
C HIS A 22 22.90 -1.92 -1.42
N LEU A 23 23.14 -0.69 -1.87
CA LEU A 23 22.53 0.49 -1.27
C LEU A 23 21.01 0.53 -1.44
N GLY A 24 20.51 0.04 -2.58
CA GLY A 24 19.07 -0.13 -2.81
C GLY A 24 18.44 -1.11 -1.83
N LEU A 25 19.06 -2.28 -1.62
CA LEU A 25 18.62 -3.28 -0.65
C LEU A 25 18.65 -2.73 0.78
N HIS A 26 19.73 -2.03 1.13
CA HIS A 26 19.87 -1.35 2.41
C HIS A 26 18.70 -0.39 2.66
N LYS A 27 18.44 0.54 1.72
CA LYS A 27 17.34 1.51 1.81
C LYS A 27 15.98 0.82 1.91
N ALA A 28 15.74 -0.20 1.07
CA ALA A 28 14.47 -0.92 1.06
C ALA A 28 14.17 -1.58 2.41
N ILE A 29 15.14 -2.27 3.01
CA ILE A 29 14.94 -2.91 4.32
C ILE A 29 14.75 -1.85 5.42
N CYS A 30 15.52 -0.75 5.40
CA CYS A 30 15.36 0.32 6.38
C CYS A 30 13.93 0.88 6.36
N VAL A 31 13.40 1.22 5.19
CA VAL A 31 12.01 1.71 5.07
C VAL A 31 10.99 0.70 5.57
N LEU A 32 11.14 -0.59 5.22
CA LEU A 32 10.22 -1.64 5.66
C LEU A 32 10.23 -1.83 7.19
N LEU A 33 11.38 -1.64 7.84
CA LEU A 33 11.53 -1.78 9.28
C LEU A 33 11.31 -0.47 10.06
N GLY A 34 11.07 0.65 9.38
CA GLY A 34 10.95 1.96 10.01
C GLY A 34 12.28 2.45 10.58
N TRP A 35 13.38 2.11 9.91
CA TRP A 35 14.73 2.57 10.24
C TRP A 35 15.14 3.71 9.32
N ASP A 36 16.02 4.58 9.83
CA ASP A 36 16.65 5.60 9.00
C ASP A 36 17.53 4.95 7.94
N SER A 37 17.38 5.42 6.70
CA SER A 37 18.15 4.98 5.54
C SER A 37 19.26 5.96 5.16
N ILE A 38 19.28 7.14 5.80
CA ILE A 38 20.28 8.16 5.58
C ILE A 38 21.41 7.91 6.59
N ALA A 39 22.60 7.63 6.06
CA ALA A 39 23.80 7.50 6.86
C ALA A 39 24.77 8.65 6.50
N PRO A 40 25.36 9.33 7.49
CA PRO A 40 26.40 10.33 7.25
C PRO A 40 27.55 9.80 6.38
N PRO A 41 28.19 10.62 5.53
CA PRO A 41 29.27 10.19 4.65
C PRO A 41 30.47 9.55 5.37
N ASP A 42 30.67 9.91 6.64
CA ASP A 42 31.73 9.42 7.53
C ASP A 42 31.33 8.17 8.33
N THR A 43 30.19 7.55 8.02
CA THR A 43 29.73 6.32 8.68
C THR A 43 30.68 5.15 8.42
N ILE A 44 31.48 4.80 9.43
CA ILE A 44 32.42 3.66 9.39
C ILE A 44 31.69 2.33 9.64
N THR A 45 30.63 2.33 10.45
CA THR A 45 29.83 1.13 10.73
C THR A 45 28.39 1.55 10.87
N TRP A 46 27.54 1.02 9.99
CA TRP A 46 26.12 1.30 10.04
C TRP A 46 25.44 0.54 11.19
N VAL A 47 24.62 1.26 11.94
CA VAL A 47 23.77 0.74 13.01
C VAL A 47 22.31 1.18 12.79
N PRO A 48 21.31 0.33 13.10
CA PRO A 48 19.91 0.71 12.94
C PRO A 48 19.54 1.89 13.83
N GLN A 49 18.93 2.91 13.24
CA GLN A 49 18.26 3.98 13.95
C GLN A 49 16.76 3.88 13.68
N VAL A 50 15.97 3.64 14.72
CA VAL A 50 14.50 3.57 14.59
C VAL A 50 13.94 4.98 14.45
N LEU A 51 13.14 5.21 13.42
CA LEU A 51 12.46 6.48 13.20
C LEU A 51 11.23 6.61 14.09
N PRO A 52 10.79 7.84 14.41
CA PRO A 52 9.47 8.08 14.98
C PRO A 52 8.38 7.42 14.13
N GLU A 53 7.31 6.92 14.77
CA GLU A 53 6.25 6.16 14.10
C GLU A 53 5.64 6.91 12.91
N ALA A 54 5.39 8.21 13.07
CA ALA A 54 4.83 9.05 12.02
C ALA A 54 5.75 9.17 10.79
N GLU A 55 7.07 9.25 11.01
CA GLU A 55 8.06 9.35 9.94
C GLU A 55 8.23 8.01 9.22
N ALA A 56 8.33 6.92 9.98
CA ALA A 56 8.36 5.56 9.44
C ALA A 56 7.11 5.26 8.60
N LEU A 57 5.93 5.64 9.10
CA LEU A 57 4.68 5.48 8.36
C LEU A 57 4.67 6.30 7.08
N ALA A 58 5.09 7.56 7.13
CA ALA A 58 5.16 8.42 5.95
C ALA A 58 6.13 7.89 4.87
N GLN A 59 7.24 7.25 5.26
CA GLN A 59 8.15 6.58 4.33
C GLN A 59 7.50 5.36 3.67
N LYS A 60 6.73 4.57 4.42
CA LYS A 60 6.03 3.40 3.90
C LYS A 60 4.88 3.78 2.97
N GLU A 61 4.09 4.78 3.34
CA GLU A 61 2.95 5.27 2.57
C GLU A 61 3.35 5.98 1.27
N ASP A 62 4.61 6.44 1.18
CA ASP A 62 5.17 6.95 -0.06
C ASP A 62 5.44 5.84 -1.09
N LEU A 63 5.80 4.63 -0.64
CA LEU A 63 6.12 3.50 -1.51
C LEU A 63 4.87 2.73 -1.94
N VAL A 64 4.18 3.27 -2.94
CA VAL A 64 2.92 2.73 -3.47
C VAL A 64 3.15 1.67 -4.55
N LEU A 65 2.18 0.75 -4.70
CA LEU A 65 2.13 -0.18 -5.82
C LEU A 65 1.73 0.55 -7.11
N TRP A 66 2.40 0.21 -8.21
CA TRP A 66 2.19 0.80 -9.53
C TRP A 66 1.96 -0.27 -10.61
N PRO A 67 0.92 -0.16 -11.45
CA PRO A 67 -0.06 0.93 -11.51
C PRO A 67 -0.86 1.06 -10.21
N PRO A 68 -1.46 2.22 -9.91
CA PRO A 68 -2.05 2.49 -8.60
C PRO A 68 -3.08 1.42 -8.22
N ILE A 69 -2.97 0.89 -7.01
CA ILE A 69 -3.85 -0.17 -6.50
C ILE A 69 -4.44 0.28 -5.15
N VAL A 70 -5.73 0.04 -4.97
CA VAL A 70 -6.39 0.10 -3.67
C VAL A 70 -6.76 -1.32 -3.26
N VAL A 71 -6.36 -1.72 -2.05
CA VAL A 71 -6.76 -2.99 -1.45
C VAL A 71 -8.08 -2.75 -0.71
N ILE A 72 -9.05 -3.63 -0.90
CA ILE A 72 -10.34 -3.61 -0.23
C ILE A 72 -10.52 -4.94 0.51
N HIS A 73 -10.75 -4.89 1.81
CA HIS A 73 -11.23 -6.03 2.59
C HIS A 73 -12.75 -6.00 2.61
N ASN A 74 -13.37 -7.09 2.19
CA ASN A 74 -14.82 -7.20 1.93
C ASN A 74 -15.53 -8.12 2.93
N ILE A 75 -15.00 -8.25 4.15
CA ILE A 75 -15.45 -9.23 5.13
C ILE A 75 -15.91 -8.58 6.43
N SER A 76 -16.99 -9.13 7.00
CA SER A 76 -17.41 -8.77 8.34
C SER A 76 -16.37 -9.22 9.38
N MET A 77 -15.81 -8.25 10.08
CA MET A 77 -14.87 -8.46 11.18
C MET A 77 -15.59 -8.73 12.53
N ALA A 78 -16.92 -8.75 12.55
CA ALA A 78 -17.71 -8.80 13.77
C ALA A 78 -17.93 -10.23 14.32
N ASN A 79 -17.68 -11.27 13.52
CA ASN A 79 -17.94 -12.66 13.92
C ASN A 79 -16.72 -13.54 13.65
N ASN A 80 -16.29 -14.26 14.68
CA ASN A 80 -15.15 -15.19 14.61
C ASN A 80 -15.55 -16.57 14.06
N ASN A 81 -16.84 -16.84 13.84
CA ASN A 81 -17.29 -18.07 13.19
C ASN A 81 -17.19 -17.93 11.66
N PRO A 82 -16.32 -18.69 10.98
CA PRO A 82 -16.13 -18.60 9.52
C PRO A 82 -17.40 -18.89 8.72
N GLN A 83 -18.33 -19.68 9.27
CA GLN A 83 -19.59 -20.03 8.60
C GLN A 83 -20.63 -18.90 8.63
N GLU A 84 -20.48 -17.94 9.54
CA GLU A 84 -21.41 -16.82 9.73
C GLU A 84 -20.82 -15.49 9.23
N GLN A 85 -19.62 -15.54 8.64
CA GLN A 85 -18.91 -14.36 8.21
C GLN A 85 -19.53 -13.84 6.90
N LYS A 86 -20.15 -12.65 6.96
CA LYS A 86 -20.71 -12.01 5.78
C LYS A 86 -19.58 -11.45 4.91
N VAL A 87 -19.48 -11.93 3.67
CA VAL A 87 -18.54 -11.45 2.65
C VAL A 87 -19.34 -10.72 1.57
N VAL A 88 -18.93 -9.50 1.21
CA VAL A 88 -19.54 -8.75 0.11
C VAL A 88 -19.01 -9.32 -1.21
N PRO A 89 -19.86 -9.82 -2.13
CA PRO A 89 -19.40 -10.39 -3.38
C PRO A 89 -18.81 -9.31 -4.31
N ILE A 90 -18.12 -9.74 -5.38
CA ILE A 90 -17.43 -8.81 -6.29
C ILE A 90 -18.41 -7.84 -6.96
N GLU A 91 -19.62 -8.28 -7.25
CA GLU A 91 -20.70 -7.46 -7.81
C GLU A 91 -21.12 -6.36 -6.83
N GLY A 92 -21.15 -6.66 -5.53
CA GLY A 92 -21.43 -5.69 -4.47
C GLY A 92 -20.33 -4.63 -4.36
N VAL A 93 -19.06 -5.05 -4.44
CA VAL A 93 -17.92 -4.11 -4.47
C VAL A 93 -17.93 -3.25 -5.74
N GLN A 94 -18.24 -3.83 -6.90
CA GLN A 94 -18.39 -3.08 -8.15
C GLN A 94 -19.56 -2.09 -8.11
N ALA A 95 -20.68 -2.46 -7.49
CA ALA A 95 -21.81 -1.57 -7.27
C ALA A 95 -21.44 -0.39 -6.37
N PHE A 96 -20.80 -0.67 -5.23
CA PHE A 96 -20.26 0.35 -4.34
C PHE A 96 -19.33 1.33 -5.08
N LEU A 97 -18.38 0.82 -5.87
CA LEU A 97 -17.45 1.66 -6.62
C LEU A 97 -18.16 2.54 -7.64
N ARG A 98 -19.15 2.00 -8.36
CA ARG A 98 -19.96 2.76 -9.32
C ARG A 98 -20.74 3.87 -8.62
N ASP A 99 -21.35 3.58 -7.47
CA ASP A 99 -22.12 4.55 -6.69
C ASP A 99 -21.24 5.69 -6.16
N LYS A 100 -19.97 5.41 -5.86
CA LYS A 100 -18.96 6.44 -5.53
C LYS A 100 -18.32 7.10 -6.76
N GLY A 101 -18.84 6.85 -7.97
CA GLY A 101 -18.40 7.49 -9.21
C GLY A 101 -17.10 6.94 -9.79
N PHE A 102 -16.76 5.67 -9.51
CA PHE A 102 -15.66 4.95 -10.16
C PHE A 102 -16.25 4.01 -11.22
N VAL A 103 -16.17 4.42 -12.48
CA VAL A 103 -16.87 3.75 -13.61
C VAL A 103 -15.89 2.98 -14.50
N GLY A 104 -16.38 1.90 -15.12
CA GLY A 104 -15.60 0.98 -15.94
C GLY A 104 -14.81 1.65 -17.07
N GLY A 105 -13.62 1.09 -17.38
CA GLY A 105 -12.66 1.63 -18.34
C GLY A 105 -11.51 2.42 -17.71
N LYS A 106 -11.69 2.90 -16.48
CA LYS A 106 -10.65 3.58 -15.67
C LYS A 106 -10.12 2.74 -14.51
N ILE A 107 -10.90 1.73 -14.11
CA ILE A 107 -10.58 0.80 -13.03
C ILE A 107 -10.88 -0.65 -13.43
N THR A 108 -10.15 -1.57 -12.83
CA THR A 108 -10.40 -3.02 -12.88
C THR A 108 -10.49 -3.55 -11.46
N VAL A 109 -11.55 -4.28 -11.13
CA VAL A 109 -11.70 -4.97 -9.84
C VAL A 109 -11.29 -6.42 -10.03
N CYS A 110 -10.37 -6.90 -9.20
CA CYS A 110 -9.91 -8.28 -9.20
C CYS A 110 -9.99 -8.87 -7.79
N LEU A 111 -10.04 -10.20 -7.70
CA LEU A 111 -9.74 -10.88 -6.46
C LEU A 111 -8.26 -10.64 -6.08
N GLY A 112 -7.99 -10.57 -4.78
CA GLY A 112 -6.64 -10.53 -4.24
C GLY A 112 -5.98 -11.91 -4.32
N ARG A 113 -5.47 -12.42 -3.21
CA ARG A 113 -4.83 -13.74 -3.17
C ARG A 113 -5.86 -14.84 -3.52
N PRO A 114 -5.53 -15.82 -4.39
CA PRO A 114 -6.50 -16.81 -4.88
C PRO A 114 -7.24 -17.64 -3.81
N ALA A 115 -6.62 -17.86 -2.65
CA ALA A 115 -7.21 -18.60 -1.53
C ALA A 115 -7.97 -17.70 -0.54
N ASP A 116 -7.96 -16.39 -0.76
CA ASP A 116 -8.52 -15.38 0.13
C ASP A 116 -9.61 -14.58 -0.58
N GLN A 117 -10.86 -14.99 -0.38
CA GLN A 117 -12.03 -14.29 -0.92
C GLN A 117 -12.40 -13.03 -0.11
N SER A 118 -11.68 -12.76 0.98
CA SER A 118 -11.87 -11.61 1.85
C SER A 118 -11.08 -10.37 1.43
N VAL A 119 -10.32 -10.46 0.34
CA VAL A 119 -9.53 -9.38 -0.24
C VAL A 119 -9.84 -9.19 -1.71
N MET A 120 -10.19 -7.96 -2.07
CA MET A 120 -10.28 -7.48 -3.44
C MET A 120 -9.26 -6.40 -3.70
N VAL A 121 -8.87 -6.26 -4.96
CA VAL A 121 -7.93 -5.22 -5.40
C VAL A 121 -8.57 -4.41 -6.51
N VAL A 122 -8.53 -3.09 -6.38
CA VAL A 122 -8.98 -2.14 -7.39
C VAL A 122 -7.76 -1.55 -8.05
N LYS A 123 -7.52 -1.92 -9.30
CA LYS A 123 -6.42 -1.44 -10.12
C LYS A 123 -6.88 -0.24 -10.92
N PHE A 124 -6.11 0.83 -10.90
CA PHE A 124 -6.33 2.03 -11.68
C PHE A 124 -5.36 2.07 -12.86
N LEU A 125 -5.65 2.90 -13.87
CA LEU A 125 -4.70 3.13 -14.95
C LEU A 125 -3.38 3.71 -14.40
N GLY A 126 -2.24 3.27 -14.95
CA GLY A 126 -0.91 3.77 -14.58
C GLY A 126 -0.64 5.20 -15.09
N THR A 127 -1.43 6.17 -14.66
CA THR A 127 -1.41 7.58 -15.07
C THR A 127 -1.58 8.48 -13.85
N PHE A 128 -1.25 9.78 -13.95
CA PHE A 128 -1.52 10.74 -12.88
C PHE A 128 -3.00 10.78 -12.47
N THR A 129 -3.91 10.74 -13.45
CA THR A 129 -5.35 10.66 -13.18
C THR A 129 -5.74 9.36 -12.46
N GLY A 130 -5.11 8.24 -12.83
CA GLY A 130 -5.30 6.96 -12.13
C GLY A 130 -4.84 7.01 -10.67
N LEU A 131 -3.70 7.65 -10.41
CA LEU A 131 -3.20 7.87 -9.05
C LEU A 131 -4.16 8.76 -8.26
N ALA A 132 -4.62 9.88 -8.82
CA ALA A 132 -5.59 10.76 -8.17
C ALA A 132 -6.92 10.07 -7.85
N MET A 133 -7.40 9.18 -8.74
CA MET A 133 -8.59 8.36 -8.46
C MET A 133 -8.35 7.35 -7.33
N ALA A 134 -7.19 6.69 -7.32
CA ALA A 134 -6.82 5.77 -6.24
C ALA A 134 -6.72 6.50 -4.90
N GLU A 135 -6.15 7.70 -4.87
CA GLU A 135 -6.09 8.55 -3.68
C GLU A 135 -7.48 9.00 -3.22
N ARG A 136 -8.37 9.36 -4.16
CA ARG A 136 -9.76 9.68 -3.83
C ARG A 136 -10.46 8.52 -3.12
N LEU A 137 -10.29 7.29 -3.62
CA LEU A 137 -10.88 6.10 -3.00
C LEU A 137 -10.24 5.79 -1.64
N HIS A 138 -8.92 5.90 -1.52
CA HIS A 138 -8.24 5.73 -0.25
C HIS A 138 -8.72 6.74 0.80
N LYS A 139 -8.77 8.02 0.44
CA LYS A 139 -9.25 9.11 1.30
C LYS A 139 -10.69 8.88 1.74
N TYR A 140 -11.56 8.41 0.85
CA TYR A 140 -12.93 8.04 1.18
C TYR A 140 -12.98 7.05 2.35
N PHE A 141 -12.22 5.97 2.30
CA PHE A 141 -12.19 4.99 3.38
C PHE A 141 -11.64 5.57 4.69
N VAL A 142 -10.57 6.36 4.63
CA VAL A 142 -9.97 7.01 5.80
C VAL A 142 -10.97 7.96 6.48
N GLU A 143 -11.62 8.84 5.73
CA GLU A 143 -12.61 9.80 6.25
C GLU A 143 -13.82 9.11 6.88
N ASN A 144 -14.15 7.90 6.42
CA ASN A 144 -15.24 7.09 6.97
C ASN A 144 -14.78 6.11 8.07
N LYS A 145 -13.56 6.26 8.62
CA LYS A 145 -12.98 5.36 9.64
C LYS A 145 -12.97 3.89 9.22
N ARG A 146 -12.68 3.65 7.94
CA ARG A 146 -12.61 2.33 7.30
C ARG A 146 -11.30 2.15 6.53
N GLY A 147 -10.24 2.83 6.98
CA GLY A 147 -8.91 2.77 6.40
C GLY A 147 -8.09 1.59 6.92
N ARG A 148 -6.81 1.58 6.56
CA ARG A 148 -5.83 0.56 6.99
C ARG A 148 -5.75 0.46 8.50
N LYS A 149 -5.66 1.61 9.18
CA LYS A 149 -5.51 1.69 10.64
C LYS A 149 -6.68 1.00 11.33
N GLU A 150 -7.90 1.32 10.94
CA GLU A 150 -9.11 0.77 11.55
C GLU A 150 -9.24 -0.73 11.29
N PHE A 151 -8.89 -1.18 10.07
CA PHE A 151 -8.86 -2.59 9.75
C PHE A 151 -7.83 -3.37 10.59
N THR A 152 -6.60 -2.86 10.72
CA THR A 152 -5.54 -3.50 11.52
C THR A 152 -5.85 -3.49 13.01
N SER A 153 -6.40 -2.40 13.54
CA SER A 153 -6.81 -2.33 14.95
C SER A 153 -7.92 -3.33 15.29
N LYS A 154 -8.95 -3.45 14.43
CA LYS A 154 -10.01 -4.45 14.61
C LYS A 154 -9.49 -5.88 14.52
N ASN A 155 -8.58 -6.16 13.59
CA ASN A 155 -7.92 -7.47 13.49
C ASN A 155 -7.10 -7.85 14.74
N LYS A 156 -6.59 -6.85 15.47
CA LYS A 156 -5.82 -7.04 16.72
C LYS A 156 -6.71 -7.14 17.96
N GLY A 157 -8.03 -7.21 17.81
CA GLY A 157 -8.96 -7.36 18.94
C GLY A 157 -9.17 -6.09 19.77
N VAL A 158 -8.82 -4.91 19.25
CA VAL A 158 -9.13 -3.64 19.91
C VAL A 158 -10.58 -3.27 19.54
N GLU A 159 -11.49 -3.53 20.48
CA GLU A 159 -12.95 -3.43 20.30
C GLU A 159 -13.41 -2.00 19.97
N GLU A 160 -14.13 -1.86 18.85
CA GLU A 160 -15.31 -1.00 18.77
C GLU A 160 -16.41 -1.81 18.09
N MET A 161 -17.40 -2.25 18.88
CA MET A 161 -18.61 -2.92 18.38
C MET A 161 -19.32 -2.01 17.38
N GLY A 162 -19.38 -2.47 16.12
CA GLY A 162 -20.23 -1.86 15.10
C GLY A 162 -21.70 -2.02 15.46
N ARG A 163 -22.51 -1.02 15.13
CA ARG A 163 -23.95 -1.02 15.41
C ARG A 163 -24.68 -2.03 14.52
N PRO A 164 -25.66 -2.80 15.03
CA PRO A 164 -26.47 -3.67 14.20
C PRO A 164 -27.37 -2.85 13.26
N GLY A 165 -27.34 -3.16 11.96
CA GLY A 165 -28.26 -2.58 10.95
C GLY A 165 -27.60 -1.87 9.77
N GLU A 166 -26.28 -1.92 9.65
CA GLU A 166 -25.53 -1.15 8.66
C GLU A 166 -25.37 -1.88 7.32
N GLY A 167 -25.60 -1.18 6.20
CA GLY A 167 -25.59 -1.74 4.84
C GLY A 167 -24.25 -2.35 4.42
N GLU A 168 -24.25 -3.12 3.32
CA GLU A 168 -23.07 -3.88 2.84
C GLU A 168 -21.81 -3.05 2.65
N GLU A 169 -21.98 -1.77 2.36
CA GLU A 169 -20.88 -0.81 2.29
C GLU A 169 -20.06 -0.76 3.59
N GLN A 170 -20.68 -0.79 4.77
CA GLN A 170 -19.99 -0.65 6.07
C GLN A 170 -19.10 -1.84 6.42
N LEU A 171 -19.21 -2.94 5.66
CA LEU A 171 -18.32 -4.09 5.76
C LEU A 171 -17.01 -3.89 4.98
N LEU A 172 -16.95 -2.88 4.11
CA LEU A 172 -15.78 -2.63 3.27
C LEU A 172 -14.77 -1.74 3.99
N TYR A 173 -13.53 -2.22 4.09
CA TYR A 173 -12.37 -1.43 4.49
C TYR A 173 -11.44 -1.30 3.31
N GLY A 174 -10.83 -0.15 3.11
CA GLY A 174 -9.95 0.04 1.95
C GLY A 174 -8.83 1.04 2.16
N TYR A 175 -7.73 0.81 1.46
CA TYR A 175 -6.55 1.65 1.57
C TYR A 175 -5.65 1.53 0.35
N MET A 176 -4.82 2.56 0.12
CA MET A 176 -3.79 2.53 -0.93
C MET A 176 -2.81 1.37 -0.68
N GLY A 177 -2.57 0.56 -1.71
CA GLY A 177 -1.60 -0.52 -1.66
C GLY A 177 -0.17 0.02 -1.61
N VAL A 178 0.60 -0.42 -0.62
CA VAL A 178 2.02 -0.08 -0.46
C VAL A 178 2.88 -1.33 -0.65
N SER A 179 4.20 -1.19 -0.56
CA SER A 179 5.17 -2.29 -0.68
C SER A 179 4.84 -3.51 0.19
N GLU A 180 4.30 -3.29 1.40
CA GLU A 180 3.88 -4.34 2.34
C GLU A 180 2.67 -5.16 1.88
N ASP A 181 1.91 -4.69 0.88
CA ASP A 181 0.70 -5.37 0.39
C ASP A 181 0.95 -6.22 -0.86
N LEU A 182 2.20 -6.35 -1.32
CA LEU A 182 2.53 -7.16 -2.50
C LEU A 182 2.07 -8.61 -2.38
N ASP A 183 1.98 -9.14 -1.17
CA ASP A 183 1.54 -10.50 -0.88
C ASP A 183 0.01 -10.66 -0.92
N LYS A 184 -0.74 -9.55 -0.94
CA LYS A 184 -2.22 -9.53 -1.03
C LYS A 184 -2.71 -9.61 -2.48
N LEU A 185 -1.83 -9.35 -3.44
CA LEU A 185 -2.15 -9.45 -4.87
C LEU A 185 -2.16 -10.91 -5.33
N ASP A 186 -2.93 -11.20 -6.37
CA ASP A 186 -2.79 -12.44 -7.12
C ASP A 186 -1.44 -12.50 -7.85
N PHE A 187 -1.08 -13.68 -8.35
CA PHE A 187 0.21 -13.88 -9.03
C PHE A 187 0.39 -12.95 -10.22
N HIS A 188 -0.67 -12.72 -11.01
CA HIS A 188 -0.59 -11.86 -12.19
C HIS A 188 -0.36 -10.40 -11.80
N ASN A 189 -1.17 -9.81 -10.92
CA ASN A 189 -1.00 -8.42 -10.53
C ASN A 189 0.29 -8.22 -9.75
N ARG A 190 0.74 -9.19 -8.94
CA ARG A 190 2.05 -9.12 -8.28
C ARG A 190 3.20 -9.06 -9.28
N LYS A 191 3.17 -9.89 -10.33
CA LYS A 191 4.24 -9.96 -11.34
C LYS A 191 4.38 -8.67 -12.15
N TRP A 192 3.26 -7.99 -12.41
CA TRP A 192 3.22 -6.79 -13.26
C TRP A 192 3.14 -5.47 -12.48
N SER A 193 3.17 -5.53 -11.15
CA SER A 193 3.23 -4.34 -10.30
C SER A 193 4.67 -4.04 -9.89
N VAL A 194 5.00 -2.77 -9.82
CA VAL A 194 6.28 -2.27 -9.29
C VAL A 194 6.02 -1.34 -8.12
N VAL A 195 7.01 -1.13 -7.27
CA VAL A 195 6.94 -0.13 -6.18
C VAL A 195 7.48 1.19 -6.70
N LYS A 196 6.76 2.30 -6.48
CA LYS A 196 7.20 3.65 -6.84
C LYS A 196 7.01 4.61 -5.68
N SER A 197 7.86 5.64 -5.60
CA SER A 197 7.64 6.77 -4.71
C SER A 197 6.51 7.63 -5.24
N LYS A 198 5.50 7.86 -4.41
CA LYS A 198 4.36 8.72 -4.72
C LYS A 198 4.80 10.18 -4.82
N LYS A 199 5.68 10.64 -3.94
CA LYS A 199 6.29 11.98 -3.97
C LYS A 199 7.02 12.21 -5.28
N GLU A 200 7.90 11.30 -5.70
CA GLU A 200 8.62 11.45 -6.99
C GLU A 200 7.65 11.53 -8.18
N ILE A 201 6.55 10.75 -8.17
CA ILE A 201 5.52 10.83 -9.21
C ILE A 201 4.86 12.21 -9.21
N LEU A 202 4.51 12.75 -8.03
CA LEU A 202 3.87 14.06 -7.90
C LEU A 202 4.82 15.20 -8.26
N ASP A 203 6.10 15.10 -7.90
CA ASP A 203 7.11 16.09 -8.25
C ASP A 203 7.28 16.17 -9.78
N LEU A 204 7.31 15.03 -10.47
CA LEU A 204 7.32 14.97 -11.93
C LEU A 204 6.06 15.56 -12.58
N ALA A 205 4.89 15.43 -11.93
CA ALA A 205 3.64 16.00 -12.44
C ALA A 205 3.61 17.53 -12.32
N ASN A 206 4.35 18.09 -11.36
CA ASN A 206 4.38 19.51 -11.04
C ASN A 206 5.57 20.25 -11.68
N ASP A 207 6.51 19.53 -12.30
CA ASP A 207 7.66 20.11 -12.98
C ASP A 207 7.19 20.92 -14.21
N PRO A 208 7.50 22.23 -14.31
CA PRO A 208 7.11 23.03 -15.46
C PRO A 208 7.67 22.42 -16.76
N VAL A 209 6.79 22.21 -17.74
CA VAL A 209 7.20 21.76 -19.07
C VAL A 209 8.19 22.79 -19.62
N LYS A 210 9.43 22.38 -19.87
CA LYS A 210 10.42 23.22 -20.56
C LYS A 210 9.83 23.59 -21.91
N THR A 211 9.43 24.85 -22.07
CA THR A 211 9.18 25.43 -23.38
C THR A 211 10.53 25.52 -24.07
N ASP A 212 10.79 24.63 -25.03
CA ASP A 212 11.90 24.82 -25.96
C ASP A 212 11.71 26.19 -26.62
N GLU A 213 12.57 27.15 -26.26
CA GLU A 213 12.73 28.39 -27.01
C GLU A 213 13.31 27.99 -28.38
N ARG A 214 12.46 28.05 -29.41
CA ARG A 214 12.86 27.96 -30.82
C ARG A 214 13.21 29.34 -31.35
#